data_AF-A0A8H7CWJ2-F1
#
_entry.id   AF-A0A8H7CWJ2-F1
#
_cell.length_a   1.000
_cell.length_b   1.000
_cell.length_c   1.000
_cell.angle_alpha   90.00
_cell.angle_beta   90.00
_cell.angle_gamma   90.00
#
_symmetry.space_group_name_H-M   'P 1'
#
loop_
_entity.id
_entity.type
_entity.pdbx_description
1 polymer ?
#
loop_
_entity_poly.entity_id
_entity_poly.type
_entity_poly.pdbx_seq_one_letter_code
_entity_poly.pdbx_strand_id
1 'polypeptide(L)'
;MPRILPRLLKLPLSGNFPFPSKTPEAPRKPVTSLHSFLPADYSRSVLLSPGNVITNSQDYVHHKATAPVPRARRRRIHSRKADVNGDTPREMSAQERVWWSSPYLRMLASPLRRCFLTERYLPSDFMIRLAAFHVPQRLQQKRKGATQMLFPDGLQHPKFKKSRAGHGTYIMCWREALTILERPKLHLLAKHLEALYRTRTGPAPSRPAVLRRLTRAEWSKLRTTGILPFPGALAVLVVPPVNRDPATKERPPKCNRNPRSVPPPPLSVLHPTRVRGAAPATDISYIEPLSDAEFWKRTREERAAAEQPAASIIQTLSKNFADGTEENVESETRVQPHAEERVPLYNGVALFPGRVQRARLHTLLTRILGVEGRSRFSAATRHMQEEEGEEDGGPGTKTKRARGKGDNKGSHAFLVCASDEVDVAALGIALWRIRMWEGGGWRMRVPVRSG
;
A
#
# COMPACT_ATOMS: atom_id res chain seq x y z
N MET A 1 -14.57 2.06 8.04
CA MET A 1 -14.96 1.79 6.64
C MET A 1 -16.17 0.84 6.53
N PRO A 2 -17.31 1.11 7.18
CA PRO A 2 -18.48 0.23 7.08
C PRO A 2 -19.28 0.38 5.77
N ARG A 3 -19.14 1.51 5.05
CA ARG A 3 -19.98 1.82 3.87
C ARG A 3 -19.48 1.27 2.53
N ILE A 4 -18.21 0.85 2.43
CA ILE A 4 -17.60 0.46 1.16
C ILE A 4 -17.78 -1.04 0.88
N LEU A 5 -17.62 -1.89 1.89
CA LEU A 5 -17.76 -3.36 1.75
C LEU A 5 -19.14 -3.78 1.19
N PRO A 6 -20.28 -3.28 1.72
CA PRO A 6 -21.59 -3.61 1.16
C PRO A 6 -21.77 -3.11 -0.28
N ARG A 7 -21.07 -2.03 -0.67
CA ARG A 7 -21.12 -1.51 -2.05
C ARG A 7 -20.26 -2.36 -2.98
N LEU A 8 -19.09 -2.80 -2.54
CA LEU A 8 -18.22 -3.69 -3.33
C LEU A 8 -18.90 -5.03 -3.62
N LEU A 9 -19.65 -5.58 -2.65
CA LEU A 9 -20.40 -6.84 -2.84
C LEU A 9 -21.59 -6.71 -3.81
N LYS A 10 -22.13 -5.50 -3.99
CA LYS A 10 -23.30 -5.25 -4.85
C LYS A 10 -22.95 -4.84 -6.28
N LEU A 11 -21.68 -4.59 -6.59
CA LEU A 11 -21.28 -4.09 -7.90
C LEU A 11 -21.09 -5.27 -8.89
N PRO A 12 -21.83 -5.31 -10.02
CA PRO A 12 -21.56 -6.28 -11.07
C PRO A 12 -20.19 -5.97 -11.69
N LEU A 13 -19.27 -6.93 -11.66
CA LEU A 13 -17.89 -6.75 -12.11
C LEU A 13 -17.75 -6.49 -13.63
N SER A 14 -18.84 -6.58 -14.41
CA SER A 14 -18.88 -6.54 -15.87
C SER A 14 -19.48 -5.27 -16.51
N GLY A 15 -19.79 -4.21 -15.75
CA GLY A 15 -20.46 -3.01 -16.29
C GLY A 15 -19.53 -1.84 -16.69
N ASN A 16 -19.94 -1.05 -17.68
CA ASN A 16 -19.38 0.29 -17.94
C ASN A 16 -19.92 1.26 -16.89
N PHE A 17 -19.06 1.71 -15.97
CA PHE A 17 -19.43 2.67 -14.92
C PHE A 17 -19.12 4.11 -15.36
N PRO A 18 -20.12 4.99 -15.55
CA PRO A 18 -19.85 6.41 -15.70
C PRO A 18 -19.34 6.96 -14.37
N PHE A 19 -18.13 7.54 -14.37
CA PHE A 19 -17.61 8.24 -13.19
C PHE A 19 -18.16 9.67 -13.20
N PRO A 20 -18.92 10.10 -12.17
CA PRO A 20 -19.34 11.49 -12.07
C PRO A 20 -18.10 12.39 -11.92
N SER A 21 -18.06 13.50 -12.66
CA SER A 21 -17.03 14.52 -12.49
C SER A 21 -17.22 15.17 -11.12
N LYS A 22 -16.15 15.20 -10.31
CA LYS A 22 -16.21 15.80 -8.98
C LYS A 22 -15.90 17.29 -9.10
N THR A 23 -16.92 18.14 -9.07
CA THR A 23 -16.74 19.51 -8.64
C THR A 23 -16.34 19.51 -7.16
N PRO A 24 -15.33 20.29 -6.74
CA PRO A 24 -14.98 20.40 -5.33
C PRO A 24 -16.12 21.11 -4.60
N GLU A 25 -16.99 20.33 -3.94
CA GLU A 25 -18.04 20.85 -3.07
C GLU A 25 -17.38 21.65 -1.92
N ALA A 26 -17.76 22.93 -1.80
CA ALA A 26 -17.38 23.76 -0.68
C ALA A 26 -17.94 23.15 0.64
N PRO A 27 -17.23 23.30 1.77
CA PRO A 27 -17.72 22.81 3.06
C PRO A 27 -18.98 23.61 3.47
N ARG A 28 -20.10 22.91 3.68
CA ARG A 28 -21.38 23.48 4.13
C ARG A 28 -21.61 23.21 5.64
N LYS A 29 -22.46 24.02 6.28
CA LYS A 29 -22.74 24.11 7.73
C LYS A 29 -23.48 22.88 8.28
N PRO A 30 -23.30 22.41 9.54
CA PRO A 30 -23.99 21.22 10.07
C PRO A 30 -25.50 21.18 9.78
N VAL A 31 -26.01 19.99 9.47
CA VAL A 31 -27.44 19.78 9.12
C VAL A 31 -28.28 20.13 10.34
N THR A 32 -29.18 21.09 10.20
CA THR A 32 -30.24 21.34 11.17
C THR A 32 -31.01 20.06 11.42
N SER A 33 -31.50 19.84 12.64
CA SER A 33 -32.32 18.67 12.98
C SER A 33 -33.41 18.45 11.94
N LEU A 34 -33.67 17.19 11.58
CA LEU A 34 -34.72 16.82 10.63
C LEU A 34 -36.02 17.52 11.01
N HIS A 35 -36.52 18.37 10.12
CA HIS A 35 -37.85 18.95 10.30
C HIS A 35 -38.89 17.85 10.25
N SER A 36 -39.85 17.92 11.16
CA SER A 36 -41.06 17.11 11.05
C SER A 36 -41.82 17.53 9.80
N PHE A 37 -42.49 16.59 9.15
CA PHE A 37 -43.45 16.90 8.08
C PHE A 37 -44.90 16.69 8.53
N LEU A 38 -45.11 16.51 9.84
CA LEU A 38 -46.44 16.36 10.40
C LEU A 38 -47.15 17.72 10.38
N PRO A 39 -48.35 17.83 9.76
CA PRO A 39 -49.08 19.10 9.71
C PRO A 39 -49.37 19.72 11.08
N ALA A 40 -49.52 18.88 12.11
CA ALA A 40 -49.78 19.30 13.49
C ALA A 40 -48.63 20.15 14.10
N ASP A 41 -47.40 19.99 13.59
CA ASP A 41 -46.24 20.71 14.12
C ASP A 41 -46.12 22.13 13.55
N TYR A 42 -47.02 22.52 12.63
CA TYR A 42 -47.00 23.80 11.95
C TYR A 42 -48.33 24.55 12.07
N SER A 43 -48.29 25.76 12.59
CA SER A 43 -49.46 26.66 12.64
C SER A 43 -49.81 27.26 11.28
N ARG A 44 -48.93 27.13 10.27
CA ARG A 44 -49.05 27.67 8.91
C ARG A 44 -48.44 26.68 7.92
N SER A 45 -48.70 26.88 6.62
CA SER A 45 -48.08 26.04 5.58
C SER A 45 -46.55 25.98 5.76
N VAL A 46 -45.99 24.77 5.65
CA VAL A 46 -44.54 24.50 5.71
C VAL A 46 -43.78 25.38 4.72
N LEU A 47 -44.41 25.75 3.59
CA LEU A 47 -43.80 26.62 2.58
C LEU A 47 -43.50 28.04 3.07
N LEU A 48 -44.33 28.55 3.99
CA LEU A 48 -44.26 29.91 4.51
C LEU A 48 -43.48 29.99 5.84
N SER A 49 -43.09 28.84 6.39
CA SER A 49 -42.35 28.79 7.65
C SER A 49 -40.89 29.24 7.43
N PRO A 50 -40.35 30.17 8.23
CA PRO A 50 -38.94 30.55 8.14
C PRO A 50 -38.07 29.31 8.44
N GLY A 51 -37.06 29.06 7.61
CA GLY A 51 -36.22 27.85 7.73
C GLY A 51 -36.72 26.61 6.97
N ASN A 52 -37.78 26.73 6.17
CA ASN A 52 -38.32 25.63 5.37
C ASN A 52 -37.26 24.89 4.52
N VAL A 53 -37.33 23.56 4.53
CA VAL A 53 -36.45 22.65 3.79
C VAL A 53 -36.46 22.90 2.28
N ILE A 54 -37.57 23.36 1.73
CA ILE A 54 -37.71 23.60 0.29
C ILE A 54 -37.00 24.89 -0.13
N THR A 55 -37.26 26.00 0.58
CA THR A 55 -36.64 27.31 0.27
C THR A 55 -35.18 27.38 0.73
N ASN A 56 -34.86 26.79 1.87
CA ASN A 56 -33.50 26.73 2.43
C ASN A 56 -32.86 25.36 2.26
N SER A 57 -33.08 24.70 1.11
CA SER A 57 -32.58 23.35 0.84
C SER A 57 -31.06 23.20 1.03
N GLN A 58 -30.29 24.28 0.87
CA GLN A 58 -28.84 24.29 1.10
C GLN A 58 -28.45 24.02 2.56
N ASP A 59 -29.29 24.40 3.52
CA ASP A 59 -29.07 24.17 4.95
C ASP A 59 -29.32 22.71 5.35
N TYR A 60 -30.03 21.94 4.51
CA TYR A 60 -30.37 20.53 4.74
C TYR A 60 -29.52 19.55 3.92
N VAL A 61 -28.57 20.02 3.10
CA VAL A 61 -27.71 19.13 2.31
C VAL A 61 -26.74 18.41 3.25
N HIS A 62 -26.98 17.12 3.52
CA HIS A 62 -26.12 16.31 4.38
C HIS A 62 -24.62 16.51 4.15
N HIS A 63 -23.96 17.13 5.15
CA HIS A 63 -22.51 17.32 5.13
C HIS A 63 -21.82 15.97 5.22
N LYS A 64 -20.82 15.79 4.36
CA LYS A 64 -19.82 14.76 4.58
C LYS A 64 -18.95 15.29 5.72
N ALA A 65 -19.19 14.78 6.93
CA ALA A 65 -18.32 15.05 8.07
C ALA A 65 -16.86 14.91 7.65
N THR A 66 -16.00 15.80 8.13
CA THR A 66 -14.57 15.74 7.86
C THR A 66 -14.03 14.32 8.12
N ALA A 67 -13.21 13.82 7.20
CA ALA A 67 -12.73 12.45 7.29
C ALA A 67 -11.99 12.24 8.63
N PRO A 68 -12.26 11.14 9.35
CA PRO A 68 -11.66 10.91 10.65
C PRO A 68 -10.13 10.83 10.50
N VAL A 69 -9.40 11.33 11.50
CA VAL A 69 -7.93 11.39 11.48
C VAL A 69 -7.38 10.40 12.50
N PRO A 70 -6.26 9.67 12.21
CA PRO A 70 -5.76 8.63 13.12
C PRO A 70 -5.45 9.16 14.53
N ARG A 71 -5.01 10.42 14.61
CA ARG A 71 -4.88 11.20 15.83
C ARG A 71 -5.21 12.64 15.51
N ALA A 72 -6.25 13.21 16.13
CA ALA A 72 -6.38 14.64 16.17
C ALA A 72 -5.16 15.14 16.97
N ARG A 73 -4.26 15.87 16.33
CA ARG A 73 -3.12 16.42 17.08
C ARG A 73 -3.69 17.40 18.10
N ARG A 74 -3.77 17.02 19.38
CA ARG A 74 -3.94 17.92 20.53
C ARG A 74 -2.81 18.94 20.68
N ARG A 75 -1.90 19.07 19.71
CA ARG A 75 -1.00 20.23 19.67
C ARG A 75 -1.92 21.43 19.66
N ARG A 76 -1.84 22.28 20.69
CA ARG A 76 -2.52 23.57 20.82
C ARG A 76 -2.67 24.19 19.44
N ILE A 77 -3.77 23.87 18.76
CA ILE A 77 -4.23 24.58 17.59
C ILE A 77 -4.83 25.82 18.24
N HIS A 78 -3.97 26.72 18.72
CA HIS A 78 -4.29 28.13 18.85
C HIS A 78 -4.38 28.76 17.45
N SER A 79 -4.72 27.98 16.42
CA SER A 79 -4.99 28.54 15.11
C SER A 79 -6.31 29.28 15.25
N ARG A 80 -6.18 30.61 15.23
CA ARG A 80 -7.21 31.64 15.06
C ARG A 80 -8.11 31.46 13.81
N LYS A 81 -8.23 30.24 13.30
CA LYS A 81 -9.10 29.80 12.21
C LYS A 81 -9.75 28.46 12.56
N ALA A 82 -10.04 28.23 13.84
CA ALA A 82 -11.08 27.28 14.17
C ALA A 82 -12.34 27.76 13.44
N ASP A 83 -12.82 26.89 12.56
CA ASP A 83 -14.24 26.71 12.32
C ASP A 83 -15.01 27.88 11.70
N VAL A 84 -14.95 27.98 10.36
CA VAL A 84 -16.04 28.64 9.63
C VAL A 84 -17.37 27.86 9.81
N ASN A 85 -17.33 26.56 10.17
CA ASN A 85 -18.52 25.69 10.30
C ASN A 85 -18.53 24.70 11.49
N GLY A 86 -17.56 24.71 12.40
CA GLY A 86 -17.54 23.81 13.57
C GLY A 86 -17.18 22.34 13.32
N ASP A 87 -16.91 21.94 12.08
CA ASP A 87 -16.60 20.55 11.73
C ASP A 87 -15.12 20.23 11.96
N THR A 88 -14.80 19.83 13.20
CA THR A 88 -13.47 19.33 13.54
C THR A 88 -13.35 17.84 13.20
N PRO A 89 -12.24 17.40 12.58
CA PRO A 89 -12.05 16.00 12.24
C PRO A 89 -12.03 15.14 13.49
N ARG A 90 -13.03 14.27 13.63
CA ARG A 90 -13.11 13.33 14.75
C ARG A 90 -11.91 12.39 14.75
N GLU A 91 -11.54 11.94 15.94
CA GLU A 91 -10.56 10.86 16.09
C GLU A 91 -11.13 9.53 15.56
N MET A 92 -10.28 8.74 14.93
CA MET A 92 -10.63 7.37 14.52
C MET A 92 -10.85 6.49 15.74
N SER A 93 -11.93 5.69 15.73
CA SER A 93 -12.12 4.64 16.72
C SER A 93 -10.99 3.60 16.65
N ALA A 94 -10.81 2.79 17.69
CA ALA A 94 -9.78 1.74 17.69
C ALA A 94 -9.95 0.78 16.49
N GLN A 95 -11.19 0.37 16.21
CA GLN A 95 -11.50 -0.48 15.06
C GLN A 95 -11.18 0.20 13.72
N GLU A 96 -11.48 1.48 13.60
CA GLU A 96 -11.13 2.26 12.40
C GLU A 96 -9.62 2.38 12.21
N ARG A 97 -8.85 2.52 13.29
CA ARG A 97 -7.38 2.51 13.24
C ARG A 97 -6.84 1.17 12.77
N VAL A 98 -7.40 0.06 13.25
CA VAL A 98 -7.03 -1.29 12.78
C VAL A 98 -7.28 -1.40 11.28
N TRP A 99 -8.49 -1.05 10.81
CA TRP A 99 -8.81 -1.07 9.38
C TRP A 99 -7.93 -0.14 8.55
N TRP A 100 -7.64 1.05 9.07
CA TRP A 100 -6.78 2.03 8.40
C TRP A 100 -5.31 1.60 8.36
N SER A 101 -4.87 0.81 9.33
CA SER A 101 -3.52 0.24 9.37
C SER A 101 -3.35 -0.97 8.43
N SER A 102 -4.45 -1.65 8.08
CA SER A 102 -4.44 -2.79 7.17
C SER A 102 -4.09 -2.35 5.73
N PRO A 103 -2.96 -2.81 5.16
CA PRO A 103 -2.61 -2.47 3.79
C PRO A 103 -3.61 -3.03 2.79
N TYR A 104 -4.14 -4.23 3.03
CA TYR A 104 -5.08 -4.91 2.13
C TYR A 104 -6.40 -4.14 1.99
N LEU A 105 -7.01 -3.73 3.11
CA LEU A 105 -8.24 -2.95 3.08
C LEU A 105 -8.04 -1.60 2.39
N ARG A 106 -6.86 -0.98 2.56
CA ARG A 106 -6.54 0.27 1.86
C ARG A 106 -6.36 0.08 0.37
N MET A 107 -5.70 -1.00 -0.06
CA MET A 107 -5.59 -1.31 -1.49
C MET A 107 -6.96 -1.53 -2.11
N LEU A 108 -7.83 -2.30 -1.45
CA LEU A 108 -9.19 -2.58 -1.92
C LEU A 108 -10.07 -1.33 -1.96
N ALA A 109 -9.86 -0.40 -1.04
CA ALA A 109 -10.58 0.86 -1.01
C ALA A 109 -10.03 1.93 -1.97
N SER A 110 -8.92 1.66 -2.65
CA SER A 110 -8.38 2.58 -3.64
C SER A 110 -9.33 2.73 -4.84
N PRO A 111 -9.37 3.88 -5.53
CA PRO A 111 -10.30 4.10 -6.64
C PRO A 111 -10.19 3.02 -7.71
N LEU A 112 -11.33 2.50 -8.17
CA LEU A 112 -11.37 1.57 -9.30
C LEU A 112 -10.96 2.31 -10.58
N ARG A 113 -10.06 1.69 -11.36
CA ARG A 113 -9.63 2.15 -12.69
C ARG A 113 -9.70 0.99 -13.67
N ARG A 114 -9.97 1.29 -14.94
CA ARG A 114 -9.92 0.30 -16.01
C ARG A 114 -8.46 -0.01 -16.32
N CYS A 115 -8.08 -1.28 -16.25
CA CYS A 115 -6.78 -1.74 -16.69
C CYS A 115 -6.72 -1.68 -18.22
N PHE A 116 -5.64 -1.13 -18.77
CA PHE A 116 -5.44 -0.99 -20.21
C PHE A 116 -5.30 -2.33 -20.92
N LEU A 117 -4.66 -3.32 -20.29
CA LEU A 117 -4.39 -4.62 -20.93
C LEU A 117 -5.57 -5.59 -20.85
N THR A 118 -6.24 -5.65 -19.69
CA THR A 118 -7.32 -6.62 -19.45
C THR A 118 -8.71 -6.02 -19.59
N GLU A 119 -8.80 -4.68 -19.73
CA GLU A 119 -10.03 -3.91 -19.74
C GLU A 119 -10.92 -4.05 -18.50
N ARG A 120 -10.45 -4.74 -17.45
CA ARG A 120 -11.18 -4.94 -16.20
C ARG A 120 -10.98 -3.77 -15.24
N TYR A 121 -11.99 -3.50 -14.43
CA TYR A 121 -11.89 -2.53 -13.34
C TYR A 121 -11.20 -3.16 -12.14
N LEU A 122 -10.06 -2.58 -11.74
CA LEU A 122 -9.30 -3.00 -10.57
C LEU A 122 -9.03 -1.80 -9.67
N PRO A 123 -8.82 -1.99 -8.35
CA PRO A 123 -8.41 -0.88 -7.50
C PRO A 123 -7.02 -0.38 -7.91
N SER A 124 -6.84 0.95 -7.94
CA SER A 124 -5.62 1.59 -8.45
C SER A 124 -4.33 1.12 -7.78
N ASP A 125 -4.41 0.62 -6.54
CA ASP A 125 -3.24 0.11 -5.84
C ASP A 125 -2.72 -1.24 -6.37
N PHE A 126 -3.57 -2.00 -7.06
CA PHE A 126 -3.24 -3.25 -7.77
C PHE A 126 -2.59 -2.98 -9.15
N MET A 127 -2.54 -1.71 -9.56
CA MET A 127 -2.07 -1.29 -10.86
C MET A 127 -0.90 -0.30 -10.75
N ILE A 128 -0.18 -0.17 -11.85
CA ILE A 128 0.84 0.86 -12.06
C ILE A 128 0.26 1.83 -13.08
N ARG A 129 0.27 3.13 -12.75
CA ARG A 129 -0.08 4.17 -13.71
C ARG A 129 1.13 4.44 -14.60
N LEU A 130 0.96 4.35 -15.92
CA LEU A 130 1.93 4.81 -16.91
C LEU A 130 1.46 6.17 -17.43
N ALA A 131 2.37 7.13 -17.50
CA ALA A 131 2.10 8.42 -18.11
C ALA A 131 3.20 8.76 -19.11
N ALA A 132 2.84 9.47 -20.19
CA ALA A 132 3.81 9.96 -21.16
C ALA A 132 4.56 11.16 -20.57
N PHE A 133 5.89 11.13 -20.67
CA PHE A 133 6.74 12.26 -20.33
C PHE A 133 7.58 12.67 -21.52
N HIS A 134 7.75 13.97 -21.69
CA HIS A 134 8.75 14.52 -22.59
C HIS A 134 10.13 14.33 -21.98
N VAL A 135 11.00 13.63 -22.71
CA VAL A 135 12.41 13.51 -22.35
C VAL A 135 13.06 14.89 -22.55
N PRO A 136 13.70 15.50 -21.53
CA PRO A 136 14.31 16.81 -21.68
C PRO A 136 15.39 16.80 -22.76
N GLN A 137 15.46 17.87 -23.55
CA GLN A 137 16.31 17.99 -24.75
C GLN A 137 17.80 17.72 -24.49
N ARG A 138 18.28 17.94 -23.25
CA ARG A 138 19.65 17.60 -22.83
C ARG A 138 19.99 16.11 -22.94
N LEU A 139 18.99 15.23 -22.78
CA LEU A 139 19.15 13.79 -22.99
C LEU A 139 18.90 13.38 -24.46
N GLN A 140 18.42 14.31 -25.29
CA GLN A 140 18.11 14.09 -26.71
C GLN A 140 19.26 14.48 -27.65
N GLN A 141 20.46 14.81 -27.15
CA GLN A 141 21.58 15.39 -27.91
C GLN A 141 22.02 14.61 -29.18
N LYS A 142 21.51 13.41 -29.45
CA LYS A 142 21.78 12.64 -30.68
C LYS A 142 20.55 12.24 -31.50
N ARG A 143 19.32 12.58 -31.10
CA ARG A 143 18.10 12.21 -31.84
C ARG A 143 17.30 13.45 -32.18
N LYS A 144 17.21 13.79 -33.47
CA LYS A 144 16.26 14.80 -33.98
C LYS A 144 14.83 14.26 -33.77
N GLY A 145 14.12 14.79 -32.79
CA GLY A 145 12.71 14.46 -32.51
C GLY A 145 12.39 14.40 -31.03
N ALA A 146 11.28 15.05 -30.63
CA ALA A 146 10.79 15.00 -29.25
C ALA A 146 10.34 13.57 -28.92
N THR A 147 11.20 12.80 -28.26
CA THR A 147 10.85 11.44 -27.84
C THR A 147 9.97 11.54 -26.59
N GLN A 148 8.67 11.26 -26.75
CA GLN A 148 7.81 10.95 -25.62
C GLN A 148 8.11 9.52 -25.15
N MET A 149 8.24 9.33 -23.84
CA MET A 149 8.46 8.02 -23.23
C MET A 149 7.40 7.78 -22.16
N LEU A 150 6.85 6.56 -22.12
CA LEU A 150 5.97 6.14 -21.03
C LEU A 150 6.82 5.84 -19.80
N PHE A 151 6.50 6.48 -18.68
CA PHE A 151 7.11 6.18 -17.39
C PHE A 151 6.04 5.82 -16.37
N PRO A 152 6.37 4.92 -15.42
CA PRO A 152 5.50 4.70 -14.28
C PRO A 152 5.43 5.98 -13.44
N ASP A 153 4.22 6.51 -13.29
CA ASP A 153 3.87 7.64 -12.43
C ASP A 153 3.04 7.14 -11.25
N GLY A 154 3.00 7.90 -10.16
CA GLY A 154 2.22 7.51 -8.98
C GLY A 154 2.72 6.25 -8.25
N LEU A 155 3.96 5.80 -8.50
CA LEU A 155 4.61 4.75 -7.70
C LEU A 155 4.71 5.15 -6.22
N GLN A 156 4.79 6.45 -5.95
CA GLN A 156 4.81 7.00 -4.60
C GLN A 156 3.39 7.37 -4.19
N HIS A 157 3.07 7.12 -2.91
CA HIS A 157 1.80 7.55 -2.34
C HIS A 157 1.61 9.07 -2.55
N PRO A 158 0.42 9.56 -2.96
CA PRO A 158 0.19 10.97 -3.31
C PRO A 158 0.61 11.98 -2.23
N LYS A 159 0.58 11.55 -0.96
CA LYS A 159 1.06 12.31 0.20
C LYS A 159 2.55 12.71 0.11
N PHE A 160 3.38 11.87 -0.52
CA PHE A 160 4.81 12.13 -0.66
C PHE A 160 5.15 12.84 -1.96
N LYS A 161 4.36 12.63 -3.02
CA LYS A 161 4.60 13.22 -4.33
C LYS A 161 3.30 13.43 -5.07
N LYS A 162 3.03 14.68 -5.43
CA LYS A 162 1.96 15.01 -6.38
C LYS A 162 2.34 14.47 -7.76
N SER A 163 1.40 13.82 -8.42
CA SER A 163 1.52 13.41 -9.82
C SER A 163 1.85 14.63 -10.68
N ARG A 164 2.89 14.52 -11.53
CA ARG A 164 3.30 15.60 -12.43
C ARG A 164 2.76 15.44 -13.85
N ALA A 165 2.28 14.25 -14.21
CA ALA A 165 1.90 13.96 -15.59
C ALA A 165 0.38 14.04 -15.81
N GLY A 166 0.01 14.44 -17.02
CA GLY A 166 -1.35 14.57 -17.54
C GLY A 166 -2.07 13.23 -17.70
N HIS A 167 -2.64 12.97 -18.87
CA HIS A 167 -3.37 11.72 -19.10
C HIS A 167 -2.43 10.52 -18.92
N GLY A 168 -2.85 9.53 -18.14
CA GLY A 168 -2.07 8.32 -17.87
C GLY A 168 -2.99 7.10 -17.84
N THR A 169 -2.48 5.98 -18.34
CA THR A 169 -3.18 4.70 -18.40
C THR A 169 -2.74 3.83 -17.22
N TYR A 170 -3.58 2.88 -16.82
CA TYR A 170 -3.28 1.96 -15.72
C TYR A 170 -3.03 0.57 -16.28
N ILE A 171 -1.96 -0.08 -15.86
CA ILE A 171 -1.63 -1.46 -16.21
C ILE A 171 -1.56 -2.31 -14.95
N MET A 172 -1.77 -3.61 -15.06
CA MET A 172 -1.61 -4.50 -13.89
C MET A 172 -0.17 -4.45 -13.38
N CYS A 173 0.00 -4.52 -12.06
CA CYS A 173 1.31 -4.63 -11.44
C CYS A 173 1.87 -6.06 -11.62
N TRP A 174 2.26 -6.38 -12.85
CA TRP A 174 2.75 -7.69 -13.27
C TRP A 174 3.92 -7.49 -14.23
N ARG A 175 5.01 -8.24 -14.08
CA ARG A 175 6.21 -8.06 -14.89
C ARG A 175 5.98 -8.40 -16.36
N GLU A 176 5.18 -9.42 -16.62
CA GLU A 176 4.82 -9.92 -17.94
C GLU A 176 3.93 -8.91 -18.68
N ALA A 177 3.12 -8.15 -17.94
CA ALA A 177 2.39 -7.02 -18.49
C ALA A 177 3.33 -5.94 -19.04
N LEU A 178 4.50 -5.74 -18.42
CA LEU A 178 5.53 -4.89 -19.01
C LEU A 178 6.29 -5.58 -20.13
N THR A 179 6.52 -6.89 -20.15
CA THR A 179 7.17 -7.49 -21.34
C THR A 179 6.33 -7.34 -22.60
N ILE A 180 4.99 -7.31 -22.46
CA ILE A 180 4.07 -6.95 -23.55
C ILE A 180 4.27 -5.48 -23.99
N LEU A 181 4.70 -4.60 -23.09
CA LEU A 181 4.91 -3.17 -23.33
C LEU A 181 6.38 -2.80 -23.60
N GLU A 182 7.33 -3.64 -23.21
CA GLU A 182 8.78 -3.40 -23.19
C GLU A 182 9.40 -3.85 -24.49
N ARG A 183 9.29 -2.95 -25.46
CA ARG A 183 10.51 -2.38 -26.02
C ARG A 183 10.92 -1.16 -25.15
N PRO A 184 12.22 -0.87 -24.98
CA PRO A 184 12.85 -0.79 -23.65
C PRO A 184 12.87 0.61 -23.00
N LYS A 185 12.85 0.66 -21.64
CA LYS A 185 13.81 1.37 -20.73
C LYS A 185 13.27 1.62 -19.30
N LEU A 186 13.72 0.81 -18.33
CA LEU A 186 13.32 0.83 -16.90
C LEU A 186 14.40 1.42 -15.95
N HIS A 187 15.21 2.39 -16.39
CA HIS A 187 16.42 2.78 -15.64
C HIS A 187 16.24 3.85 -14.52
N LEU A 188 15.04 4.38 -14.27
CA LEU A 188 14.88 5.63 -13.49
C LEU A 188 14.45 5.50 -12.02
N LEU A 189 14.19 4.29 -11.53
CA LEU A 189 13.53 4.07 -10.22
C LEU A 189 14.48 4.27 -9.02
N ALA A 190 15.80 4.15 -9.22
CA ALA A 190 16.78 4.12 -8.14
C ALA A 190 17.09 5.49 -7.49
N LYS A 191 16.78 6.63 -8.14
CA LYS A 191 17.16 7.97 -7.63
C LYS A 191 16.17 8.59 -6.62
N HIS A 192 14.94 8.09 -6.51
CA HIS A 192 13.88 8.79 -5.76
C HIS A 192 13.71 8.34 -4.29
N LEU A 193 14.28 7.21 -3.89
CA LEU A 193 14.16 6.68 -2.51
C LEU A 193 15.03 7.42 -1.48
N GLU A 194 15.91 8.34 -1.92
CA GLU A 194 16.84 9.04 -1.04
C GLU A 194 16.26 10.29 -0.36
N ALA A 195 15.20 10.87 -0.93
CA ALA A 195 14.64 12.14 -0.47
C ALA A 195 13.68 12.02 0.72
N LEU A 196 13.22 10.80 1.05
CA LEU A 196 12.11 10.58 1.99
C LEU A 196 12.51 10.48 3.47
N TYR A 197 13.80 10.56 3.81
CA TYR A 197 14.29 10.33 5.18
C TYR A 197 14.48 11.56 6.06
N ARG A 198 13.87 12.72 5.76
CA ARG A 198 14.15 13.99 6.48
C ARG A 198 13.03 14.58 7.34
N THR A 199 11.89 13.94 7.56
CA THR A 199 10.80 14.56 8.35
C THR A 199 10.13 13.62 9.36
N ARG A 200 10.66 13.58 10.58
CA ARG A 200 9.93 13.62 11.87
C ARG A 200 10.80 13.11 13.02
N THR A 201 10.95 13.94 14.05
CA THR A 201 11.28 13.52 15.41
C THR A 201 10.33 14.25 16.37
N GLY A 202 9.70 13.49 17.25
CA GLY A 202 8.87 13.98 18.34
C GLY A 202 8.68 12.83 19.34
N PRO A 203 9.01 13.04 20.63
CA PRO A 203 8.90 11.99 21.63
C PRO A 203 7.44 11.79 22.03
N ALA A 204 7.00 10.53 22.11
CA ALA A 204 5.89 10.13 22.98
C ALA A 204 6.15 8.68 23.45
N PRO A 205 5.43 8.24 24.50
CA PRO A 205 5.85 7.14 25.35
C PRO A 205 5.55 5.75 24.75
N SER A 206 6.34 4.77 25.21
CA SER A 206 6.18 3.30 25.10
C SER A 206 5.37 2.78 23.89
N ARG A 207 6.08 2.53 22.77
CA ARG A 207 5.47 2.26 21.46
C ARG A 207 5.91 0.91 20.87
N PRO A 208 5.01 0.14 20.23
CA PRO A 208 5.42 -0.99 19.39
C PRO A 208 6.28 -0.46 18.23
N ALA A 209 7.43 -1.09 17.98
CA ALA A 209 8.36 -0.64 16.95
C ALA A 209 7.79 -1.04 15.59
N VAL A 210 7.77 -0.10 14.65
CA VAL A 210 7.35 -0.37 13.27
C VAL A 210 8.33 -1.33 12.63
N LEU A 211 9.62 -1.17 12.95
CA LEU A 211 10.68 -2.02 12.48
C LEU A 211 11.34 -2.73 13.66
N ARG A 212 11.45 -4.05 13.59
CA ARG A 212 12.20 -4.85 14.56
C ARG A 212 13.26 -5.65 13.84
N ARG A 213 14.47 -5.70 14.39
CA ARG A 213 15.48 -6.66 13.93
C ARG A 213 15.24 -7.99 14.64
N LEU A 214 15.02 -9.06 13.89
CA LEU A 214 14.89 -10.39 14.48
C LEU A 214 16.22 -10.83 15.08
N THR A 215 16.22 -11.52 16.21
CA THR A 215 17.41 -12.21 16.73
C THR A 215 17.77 -13.40 15.85
N ARG A 216 18.96 -14.00 16.04
CA ARG A 216 19.34 -15.21 15.31
C ARG A 216 18.45 -16.40 15.69
N ALA A 217 18.11 -16.55 16.98
CA ALA A 217 17.15 -17.55 17.44
C ALA A 217 15.79 -17.37 16.78
N GLU A 218 15.23 -16.16 16.79
CA GLU A 218 13.93 -15.85 16.17
C GLU A 218 13.94 -16.13 14.67
N TRP A 219 15.01 -15.72 13.99
CA TRP A 219 15.18 -15.98 12.57
C TRP A 219 15.33 -17.47 12.24
N SER A 220 16.03 -18.23 13.09
CA SER A 220 16.17 -19.69 12.96
C SER A 220 14.81 -20.36 13.13
N LYS A 221 14.08 -19.99 14.21
CA LYS A 221 12.72 -20.48 14.48
C LYS A 221 11.78 -20.19 13.30
N LEU A 222 11.79 -18.97 12.77
CA LEU A 222 10.98 -18.61 11.61
C LEU A 222 11.30 -19.46 10.37
N ARG A 223 12.58 -19.79 10.14
CA ARG A 223 12.97 -20.66 9.02
C ARG A 223 12.47 -22.09 9.19
N THR A 224 12.52 -22.61 10.41
CA THR A 224 12.11 -23.99 10.71
C THR A 224 10.59 -24.14 10.75
N THR A 225 9.87 -23.19 11.37
CA THR A 225 8.43 -23.30 11.57
C THR A 225 7.62 -22.64 10.46
N GLY A 226 8.18 -21.63 9.78
CA GLY A 226 7.43 -20.75 8.88
C GLY A 226 6.42 -19.83 9.58
N ILE A 227 6.33 -19.92 10.91
CA ILE A 227 5.36 -19.20 11.75
C ILE A 227 6.11 -18.16 12.56
N LEU A 228 5.57 -16.94 12.56
CA LEU A 228 6.13 -15.82 13.29
C LEU A 228 5.22 -15.44 14.47
N PRO A 229 5.65 -15.60 15.73
CA PRO A 229 4.82 -15.30 16.90
C PRO A 229 4.81 -13.79 17.23
N PHE A 230 4.61 -12.94 16.22
CA PHE A 230 4.51 -11.49 16.41
C PHE A 230 3.17 -10.99 15.88
N PRO A 231 2.24 -10.57 16.75
CA PRO A 231 0.96 -10.04 16.31
C PRO A 231 1.17 -8.76 15.48
N GLY A 232 0.45 -8.66 14.37
CA GLY A 232 0.58 -7.53 13.44
C GLY A 232 1.83 -7.57 12.57
N ALA A 233 2.54 -8.70 12.46
CA ALA A 233 3.62 -8.83 11.50
C ALA A 233 3.11 -8.69 10.05
N LEU A 234 3.59 -7.68 9.33
CA LEU A 234 3.20 -7.43 7.93
C LEU A 234 4.11 -8.15 6.95
N ALA A 235 5.43 -8.10 7.19
CA ALA A 235 6.43 -8.66 6.29
C ALA A 235 7.76 -8.86 6.99
N VAL A 236 8.51 -9.87 6.57
CA VAL A 236 9.91 -10.04 6.96
C VAL A 236 10.80 -9.74 5.77
N LEU A 237 11.69 -8.77 5.91
CA LEU A 237 12.65 -8.37 4.90
C LEU A 237 14.05 -8.84 5.28
N VAL A 238 14.61 -9.76 4.50
CA VAL A 238 15.96 -10.30 4.72
C VAL A 238 16.95 -9.49 3.89
N VAL A 239 17.72 -8.63 4.53
CA VAL A 239 18.74 -7.81 3.85
C VAL A 239 20.11 -8.20 4.39
N PRO A 240 20.79 -9.19 3.78
CA PRO A 240 22.14 -9.54 4.21
C PRO A 240 23.09 -8.35 3.99
N PRO A 241 24.07 -8.16 4.88
CA PRO A 241 25.09 -7.14 4.70
C PRO A 241 25.88 -7.49 3.44
N VAL A 242 26.32 -6.47 2.74
CA VAL A 242 27.16 -6.70 1.56
C VAL A 242 28.50 -7.23 2.03
N ASN A 243 28.86 -8.44 1.55
CA ASN A 243 30.16 -9.03 1.79
C ASN A 243 31.28 -8.10 1.28
N ARG A 244 32.47 -8.23 1.88
CA ARG A 244 33.67 -7.63 1.32
C ARG A 244 33.85 -8.18 -0.10
N ASP A 245 34.32 -7.33 -1.01
CA ASP A 245 34.67 -7.82 -2.34
C ASP A 245 35.74 -8.91 -2.18
N PRO A 246 35.60 -10.10 -2.79
CA PRO A 246 36.59 -11.16 -2.63
C PRO A 246 37.98 -10.74 -3.15
N ALA A 247 38.03 -9.90 -4.20
CA ALA A 247 39.29 -9.46 -4.79
C ALA A 247 39.95 -8.35 -3.95
N THR A 248 39.21 -7.28 -3.65
CA THR A 248 39.79 -6.13 -2.93
C THR A 248 39.80 -6.30 -1.42
N LYS A 249 39.04 -7.26 -0.87
CA LYS A 249 38.74 -7.42 0.57
C LYS A 249 38.13 -6.17 1.21
N GLU A 250 37.78 -5.15 0.43
CA GLU A 250 37.17 -3.93 0.92
C GLU A 250 35.65 -4.08 0.98
N ARG A 251 35.02 -3.40 1.95
CA ARG A 251 33.56 -3.24 1.94
C ARG A 251 33.24 -2.09 0.99
N PRO A 252 32.14 -2.16 0.23
CA PRO A 252 31.68 -1.02 -0.54
C PRO A 252 31.60 0.19 0.40
N PRO A 253 32.09 1.36 -0.06
CA PRO A 253 32.22 2.53 0.79
C PRO A 253 30.88 2.78 1.48
N LYS A 254 30.92 2.92 2.82
CA LYS A 254 29.75 3.41 3.54
C LYS A 254 29.40 4.74 2.88
N CYS A 255 28.24 4.81 2.26
CA CYS A 255 27.78 6.01 1.58
C CYS A 255 27.43 7.06 2.66
N ASN A 256 28.46 7.63 3.28
CA ASN A 256 28.37 8.64 4.34
C ASN A 256 28.21 10.04 3.74
N ARG A 257 28.48 10.21 2.44
CA ARG A 257 28.29 11.47 1.74
C ARG A 257 26.82 11.61 1.33
N ASN A 258 26.22 12.76 1.68
CA ASN A 258 25.00 13.23 1.01
C ASN A 258 25.30 13.22 -0.51
N PRO A 259 24.52 12.52 -1.33
CA PRO A 259 24.90 12.15 -2.71
C PRO A 259 24.63 13.27 -3.72
N ARG A 260 25.05 14.49 -3.42
CA ARG A 260 24.78 15.63 -4.30
C ARG A 260 25.71 15.70 -5.52
N SER A 261 26.85 15.01 -5.56
CA SER A 261 27.89 15.31 -6.55
C SER A 261 28.34 14.18 -7.49
N VAL A 262 27.87 12.94 -7.35
CA VAL A 262 28.30 11.86 -8.26
C VAL A 262 27.08 11.21 -8.91
N PRO A 263 26.85 11.37 -10.23
CA PRO A 263 25.84 10.60 -10.93
C PRO A 263 26.23 9.11 -10.82
N PRO A 264 25.34 8.23 -10.36
CA PRO A 264 25.67 6.81 -10.24
C PRO A 264 25.98 6.23 -11.64
N PRO A 265 26.96 5.31 -11.75
CA PRO A 265 27.21 4.59 -12.99
C PRO A 265 25.96 3.81 -13.41
N PRO A 266 25.74 3.59 -14.73
CA PRO A 266 24.60 2.83 -15.21
C PRO A 266 24.66 1.40 -14.66
N LEU A 267 23.67 1.04 -13.85
CA LEU A 267 23.42 -0.35 -13.46
C LEU A 267 23.02 -1.14 -14.70
N SER A 268 23.90 -2.05 -15.13
CA SER A 268 23.83 -2.99 -16.25
C SER A 268 23.99 -2.42 -17.67
N VAL A 269 25.17 -2.67 -18.26
CA VAL A 269 25.29 -3.06 -19.67
C VAL A 269 25.00 -4.56 -19.69
N LEU A 270 23.85 -4.98 -20.22
CA LEU A 270 23.70 -6.38 -20.64
C LEU A 270 24.49 -6.52 -21.93
N HIS A 271 25.59 -7.27 -21.89
CA HIS A 271 26.28 -7.68 -23.10
C HIS A 271 25.32 -8.53 -23.95
N PRO A 272 25.26 -8.33 -25.28
CA PRO A 272 24.57 -9.26 -26.16
C PRO A 272 25.30 -10.60 -26.08
N THR A 273 24.69 -11.60 -25.47
CA THR A 273 25.15 -12.98 -25.59
C THR A 273 24.82 -13.48 -26.99
N ARG A 274 25.85 -13.59 -27.82
CA ARG A 274 25.83 -14.33 -29.07
C ARG A 274 25.64 -15.80 -28.72
N VAL A 275 24.45 -16.36 -29.00
CA VAL A 275 24.24 -17.81 -28.91
C VAL A 275 25.03 -18.43 -30.06
N ARG A 276 26.10 -19.15 -29.74
CA ARG A 276 26.83 -20.00 -30.66
C ARG A 276 26.46 -21.44 -30.32
N GLY A 277 25.83 -22.13 -31.26
CA GLY A 277 25.57 -23.57 -31.19
C GLY A 277 24.21 -23.94 -30.63
N ALA A 278 23.17 -23.86 -31.46
CA ALA A 278 22.00 -24.73 -31.37
C ALA A 278 21.71 -25.24 -32.79
N ALA A 279 21.74 -26.56 -32.94
CA ALA A 279 21.51 -27.30 -34.18
C ALA A 279 20.04 -27.19 -34.64
N PRO A 280 19.70 -27.58 -35.89
CA PRO A 280 18.51 -27.12 -36.58
C PRO A 280 17.20 -27.74 -36.05
N ALA A 281 16.16 -26.95 -36.24
CA ALA A 281 14.78 -27.17 -35.83
C ALA A 281 14.16 -28.43 -36.44
N THR A 282 13.37 -29.15 -35.64
CA THR A 282 12.26 -29.96 -36.14
C THR A 282 10.99 -29.11 -36.15
N ASP A 283 10.28 -29.22 -37.27
CA ASP A 283 9.03 -28.57 -37.63
C ASP A 283 8.06 -28.33 -36.47
N ILE A 284 7.75 -27.04 -36.25
CA ILE A 284 6.48 -26.63 -35.67
C ILE A 284 5.67 -26.08 -36.84
N SER A 285 4.69 -26.87 -37.27
CA SER A 285 3.71 -26.49 -38.27
C SER A 285 3.05 -25.15 -37.91
N TYR A 286 3.10 -24.23 -38.87
CA TYR A 286 2.42 -22.95 -38.90
C TYR A 286 0.96 -23.07 -38.41
N ILE A 287 0.61 -22.33 -37.36
CA ILE A 287 -0.78 -21.96 -37.10
C ILE A 287 -1.00 -20.64 -37.83
N GLU A 288 -1.85 -20.66 -38.85
CA GLU A 288 -2.23 -19.46 -39.59
C GLU A 288 -2.89 -18.42 -38.66
N PRO A 289 -2.58 -17.12 -38.83
CA PRO A 289 -3.26 -16.08 -38.08
C PRO A 289 -4.72 -16.00 -38.52
N LEU A 290 -5.65 -16.35 -37.62
CA LEU A 290 -7.07 -16.05 -37.81
C LEU A 290 -7.24 -14.54 -38.00
N SER A 291 -8.02 -14.16 -39.00
CA SER A 291 -8.32 -12.76 -39.29
C SER A 291 -9.01 -12.10 -38.09
N ASP A 292 -8.78 -10.80 -37.89
CA ASP A 292 -9.38 -10.01 -36.79
C ASP A 292 -10.90 -10.17 -36.70
N ALA A 293 -11.58 -10.46 -37.83
CA ALA A 293 -13.02 -10.69 -37.87
C ALA A 293 -13.46 -11.99 -37.18
N GLU A 294 -12.66 -13.05 -37.25
CA GLU A 294 -12.98 -14.34 -36.64
C GLU A 294 -12.71 -14.33 -35.14
N PHE A 295 -11.70 -13.60 -34.69
CA PHE A 295 -11.44 -13.38 -33.26
C PHE A 295 -12.63 -12.71 -32.56
N TRP A 296 -13.25 -11.71 -33.20
CA TRP A 296 -14.41 -11.00 -32.64
C TRP A 296 -15.73 -11.78 -32.73
N LYS A 297 -15.90 -12.68 -33.70
CA LYS A 297 -17.05 -13.61 -33.74
C LYS A 297 -16.97 -14.64 -32.61
N ARG A 298 -15.79 -15.24 -32.41
CA ARG A 298 -15.57 -16.25 -31.37
C ARG A 298 -15.76 -15.70 -29.95
N THR A 299 -15.35 -14.45 -29.70
CA THR A 299 -15.56 -13.80 -28.40
C THR A 299 -17.00 -13.34 -28.15
N ARG A 300 -17.82 -13.16 -29.20
CA ARG A 300 -19.26 -12.91 -29.06
C ARG A 300 -20.04 -14.19 -28.74
N GLU A 301 -19.73 -15.28 -29.41
CA GLU A 301 -20.38 -16.58 -29.18
C GLU A 301 -20.05 -17.15 -27.79
N GLU A 302 -18.80 -16.99 -27.32
CA GLU A 302 -18.42 -17.39 -25.96
C GLU A 302 -19.08 -16.52 -24.86
N ARG A 303 -19.42 -15.26 -25.15
CA ARG A 303 -20.20 -14.42 -24.24
C ARG A 303 -21.67 -14.84 -24.17
N ALA A 304 -22.26 -15.22 -25.30
CA ALA A 304 -23.64 -15.70 -25.36
C ALA A 304 -23.80 -17.06 -24.64
N ALA A 305 -22.80 -17.93 -24.68
CA ALA A 305 -22.81 -19.21 -23.98
C ALA A 305 -22.63 -19.09 -22.44
N ALA A 306 -22.05 -17.98 -21.95
CA ALA A 306 -21.86 -17.73 -20.52
C ALA A 306 -23.06 -17.05 -19.84
N GLU A 307 -24.12 -16.70 -20.58
CA GLU A 307 -25.34 -16.03 -20.11
C GLU A 307 -26.55 -16.98 -19.94
N GLN A 308 -26.33 -18.18 -19.38
CA GLN A 308 -27.41 -18.97 -18.76
C GLN A 308 -27.38 -18.84 -17.22
N PRO A 309 -28.54 -18.92 -16.54
CA PRO A 309 -28.99 -17.79 -15.72
C PRO A 309 -28.51 -17.88 -14.28
N ALA A 310 -27.93 -16.78 -13.79
CA ALA A 310 -27.66 -16.50 -12.37
C ALA A 310 -28.91 -16.54 -11.46
N ALA A 311 -30.10 -16.78 -12.03
CA ALA A 311 -31.38 -16.85 -11.32
C ALA A 311 -31.50 -18.06 -10.39
N SER A 312 -30.87 -19.21 -10.68
CA SER A 312 -31.02 -20.40 -9.81
C SER A 312 -30.23 -20.29 -8.49
N ILE A 313 -29.11 -19.56 -8.50
CA ILE A 313 -28.28 -19.32 -7.31
C ILE A 313 -29.00 -18.39 -6.33
N ILE A 314 -29.74 -17.40 -6.83
CA ILE A 314 -30.50 -16.47 -5.99
C ILE A 314 -31.71 -17.16 -5.33
N GLN A 315 -32.37 -18.10 -6.01
CA GLN A 315 -33.45 -18.89 -5.41
C GLN A 315 -32.96 -19.84 -4.29
N THR A 316 -31.75 -20.38 -4.42
CA THR A 316 -31.18 -21.29 -3.42
C THR A 316 -30.83 -20.56 -2.12
N LEU A 317 -30.36 -19.31 -2.21
CA LEU A 317 -30.03 -18.49 -1.04
C LEU A 317 -31.28 -17.94 -0.33
N SER A 318 -32.39 -17.74 -1.05
CA SER A 318 -33.64 -17.26 -0.46
C SER A 318 -34.36 -18.33 0.38
N LYS A 319 -34.20 -19.63 0.04
CA LYS A 319 -34.80 -20.72 0.83
C LYS A 319 -34.14 -20.91 2.19
N ASN A 320 -32.84 -20.68 2.29
CA ASN A 320 -32.10 -20.86 3.55
C ASN A 320 -32.34 -19.72 4.56
N PHE A 321 -33.06 -18.66 4.18
CA PHE A 321 -33.38 -17.53 5.07
C PHE A 321 -34.75 -17.66 5.74
N ALA A 322 -35.59 -18.63 5.33
CA ALA A 322 -36.95 -18.78 5.81
C ALA A 322 -37.08 -19.72 7.03
N ASP A 323 -36.11 -20.60 7.28
CA ASP A 323 -36.10 -21.47 8.46
C ASP A 323 -35.51 -20.73 9.67
N GLY A 324 -36.34 -19.86 10.26
CA GLY A 324 -36.06 -19.12 11.49
C GLY A 324 -36.10 -20.01 12.73
N THR A 325 -35.03 -20.75 12.98
CA THR A 325 -34.76 -21.35 14.30
C THR A 325 -33.91 -20.40 15.13
N GLU A 326 -34.57 -19.69 16.06
CA GLU A 326 -33.93 -18.88 17.10
C GLU A 326 -33.32 -19.81 18.16
N GLU A 327 -32.16 -20.39 17.88
CA GLU A 327 -31.32 -20.95 18.94
C GLU A 327 -30.47 -19.86 19.57
N ASN A 328 -30.63 -19.76 20.88
CA ASN A 328 -30.02 -18.83 21.82
C ASN A 328 -28.50 -19.10 21.91
N VAL A 329 -27.72 -18.51 21.00
CA VAL A 329 -26.26 -18.59 21.00
C VAL A 329 -25.69 -17.44 21.84
N GLU A 330 -25.49 -17.69 23.13
CA GLU A 330 -24.56 -16.93 23.97
C GLU A 330 -23.18 -16.98 23.32
N SER A 331 -22.85 -15.88 22.64
CA SER A 331 -21.68 -15.76 21.79
C SER A 331 -20.47 -15.44 22.64
N GLU A 332 -19.91 -16.47 23.27
CA GLU A 332 -18.47 -16.53 23.50
C GLU A 332 -17.79 -16.21 22.16
N THR A 333 -17.21 -15.02 22.06
CA THR A 333 -16.32 -14.63 20.97
C THR A 333 -15.02 -15.41 21.16
N ARG A 334 -15.10 -16.73 20.96
CA ARG A 334 -13.96 -17.60 20.76
C ARG A 334 -13.39 -17.19 19.41
N VAL A 335 -12.54 -16.16 19.45
CA VAL A 335 -11.71 -15.72 18.33
C VAL A 335 -11.01 -16.97 17.83
N GLN A 336 -11.53 -17.57 16.76
CA GLN A 336 -10.88 -18.70 16.12
C GLN A 336 -9.42 -18.27 15.88
N PRO A 337 -8.42 -19.08 16.26
CA PRO A 337 -7.03 -18.74 16.05
C PRO A 337 -6.89 -18.46 14.56
N HIS A 338 -6.73 -17.18 14.20
CA HIS A 338 -6.66 -16.73 12.82
C HIS A 338 -5.66 -17.65 12.10
N ALA A 339 -6.13 -18.35 11.07
CA ALA A 339 -5.36 -19.30 10.28
C ALA A 339 -3.92 -18.79 10.15
N GLU A 340 -2.97 -19.53 10.72
CA GLU A 340 -1.56 -19.16 10.92
C GLU A 340 -1.05 -18.27 9.78
N GLU A 341 -1.15 -16.95 9.97
CA GLU A 341 -1.04 -16.02 8.87
C GLU A 341 0.41 -15.99 8.43
N ARG A 342 0.71 -16.71 7.34
CA ARG A 342 2.08 -16.86 6.83
C ARG A 342 2.60 -15.50 6.40
N VAL A 343 3.43 -14.91 7.25
CA VAL A 343 4.03 -13.60 7.02
C VAL A 343 4.91 -13.66 5.76
N PRO A 344 4.68 -12.80 4.76
CA PRO A 344 5.45 -12.84 3.53
C PRO A 344 6.93 -12.53 3.80
N LEU A 345 7.79 -13.40 3.27
CA LEU A 345 9.24 -13.28 3.34
C LEU A 345 9.79 -12.65 2.06
N TYR A 346 10.51 -11.54 2.20
CA TYR A 346 11.12 -10.81 1.10
C TYR A 346 12.63 -10.95 1.15
N ASN A 347 13.22 -11.53 0.11
CA ASN A 347 14.67 -11.64 -0.01
C ASN A 347 15.24 -10.37 -0.66
N GLY A 348 15.93 -9.56 0.12
CA GLY A 348 16.56 -8.32 -0.35
C GLY A 348 17.61 -8.52 -1.44
N VAL A 349 18.16 -9.74 -1.62
CA VAL A 349 19.03 -10.09 -2.75
C VAL A 349 18.25 -10.18 -4.06
N ALA A 350 17.08 -10.81 -4.03
CA ALA A 350 16.19 -10.90 -5.19
C ALA A 350 15.61 -9.52 -5.54
N LEU A 351 15.11 -8.79 -4.52
CA LEU A 351 14.51 -7.47 -4.71
C LEU A 351 15.50 -6.41 -5.23
N PHE A 352 16.75 -6.48 -4.76
CA PHE A 352 17.77 -5.49 -5.08
C PHE A 352 19.07 -6.20 -5.49
N PRO A 353 19.22 -6.63 -6.75
CA PRO A 353 20.41 -7.35 -7.23
C PRO A 353 21.71 -6.53 -7.10
N GLY A 354 21.60 -5.19 -7.11
CA GLY A 354 22.73 -4.29 -6.92
C GLY A 354 23.28 -4.31 -5.49
N ARG A 355 24.58 -4.66 -5.33
CA ARG A 355 25.29 -4.63 -4.04
C ARG A 355 25.14 -3.28 -3.33
N VAL A 356 25.36 -2.17 -4.04
CA VAL A 356 25.27 -0.81 -3.49
C VAL A 356 23.86 -0.51 -2.96
N GLN A 357 22.82 -0.93 -3.68
CA GLN A 357 21.43 -0.73 -3.26
C GLN A 357 21.12 -1.49 -1.97
N ARG A 358 21.57 -2.75 -1.84
CA ARG A 358 21.41 -3.53 -0.61
C ARG A 358 22.15 -2.94 0.57
N ALA A 359 23.39 -2.51 0.37
CA ALA A 359 24.17 -1.86 1.43
C ALA A 359 23.43 -0.63 1.97
N ARG A 360 22.87 0.16 1.05
CA ARG A 360 22.11 1.36 1.36
C ARG A 360 20.79 1.06 2.06
N LEU A 361 20.02 0.09 1.57
CA LEU A 361 18.79 -0.37 2.21
C LEU A 361 19.07 -0.86 3.64
N HIS A 362 20.05 -1.73 3.82
CA HIS A 362 20.46 -2.23 5.15
C HIS A 362 20.86 -1.07 6.08
N THR A 363 21.60 -0.09 5.55
CA THR A 363 22.01 1.11 6.31
C THR A 363 20.80 1.94 6.74
N LEU A 364 19.83 2.14 5.85
CA LEU A 364 18.59 2.86 6.16
C LEU A 364 17.75 2.13 7.22
N LEU A 365 17.55 0.82 7.08
CA LEU A 365 16.82 0.00 8.06
C LEU A 365 17.51 0.03 9.42
N THR A 366 18.83 -0.11 9.46
CA THR A 366 19.61 -0.01 10.71
C THR A 366 19.50 1.39 11.32
N ARG A 367 19.46 2.44 10.50
CA ARG A 367 19.28 3.81 10.95
C ARG A 367 17.89 4.03 11.56
N ILE A 368 16.82 3.47 10.96
CA ILE A 368 15.46 3.50 11.54
C ILE A 368 15.47 2.88 12.93
N LEU A 369 16.02 1.66 13.07
CA LEU A 369 16.10 0.98 14.36
C LEU A 369 16.85 1.81 15.41
N GLY A 370 17.90 2.52 15.00
CA GLY A 370 18.62 3.43 15.90
C GLY A 370 17.79 4.63 16.35
N VAL A 371 16.94 5.18 15.48
CA VAL A 371 16.01 6.27 15.82
C VAL A 371 14.91 5.77 16.76
N GLU A 372 14.33 4.61 16.48
CA GLU A 372 13.32 3.98 17.34
C GLU A 372 13.89 3.60 18.71
N GLY A 373 15.07 3.00 18.73
CA GLY A 373 15.76 2.61 19.96
C GLY A 373 16.11 3.80 20.85
N ARG A 374 16.57 4.92 20.26
CA ARG A 374 16.76 6.18 21.00
C ARG A 374 15.45 6.74 21.54
N SER A 375 14.40 6.75 20.72
CA SER A 375 13.09 7.26 21.13
C SER A 375 12.52 6.48 22.32
N ARG A 376 12.70 5.14 22.32
CA ARG A 376 12.31 4.27 23.44
C ARG A 376 13.14 4.51 24.69
N PHE A 377 14.46 4.60 24.53
CA PHE A 377 15.34 4.84 25.67
C PHE A 377 15.05 6.20 26.32
N SER A 378 14.87 7.25 25.52
CA SER A 378 14.48 8.57 26.04
C SER A 378 13.11 8.57 26.73
N ALA A 379 12.17 7.71 26.30
CA ALA A 379 10.89 7.57 26.99
C ALA A 379 11.04 6.82 28.32
N ALA A 380 11.84 5.75 28.36
CA ALA A 380 12.10 4.99 29.58
C ALA A 380 12.86 5.80 30.63
N THR A 381 13.88 6.56 30.20
CA THR A 381 14.63 7.44 31.11
C THR A 381 13.75 8.52 31.74
N ARG A 382 12.74 9.04 31.02
CA ARG A 382 11.79 10.00 31.60
C ARG A 382 10.91 9.35 32.68
N HIS A 383 10.48 8.12 32.46
CA HIS A 383 9.71 7.38 33.45
C HIS A 383 10.52 7.13 34.72
N MET A 384 11.79 6.71 34.56
CA MET A 384 12.69 6.50 35.70
C MET A 384 12.98 7.80 36.46
N GLN A 385 13.18 8.92 35.78
CA GLN A 385 13.37 10.22 36.43
C GLN A 385 12.11 10.75 37.14
N GLU A 386 10.91 10.33 36.71
CA GLU A 386 9.66 10.69 37.37
C GLU A 386 9.39 9.80 38.60
N GLU A 387 9.93 8.57 38.63
CA GLU A 387 9.78 7.63 39.76
C GLU A 387 10.89 7.77 40.81
N GLU A 388 12.12 8.09 40.41
CA GLU A 388 13.25 8.35 41.32
C GLU A 388 13.23 9.83 41.76
N GLY A 389 12.25 10.17 42.59
CA GLY A 389 12.30 11.38 43.38
C GLY A 389 13.44 11.33 44.40
N GLU A 390 14.40 12.25 44.24
CA GLU A 390 15.13 12.89 45.34
C GLU A 390 15.93 11.98 46.30
N GLU A 391 16.73 11.04 45.78
CA GLU A 391 17.86 10.48 46.54
C GLU A 391 19.19 10.88 45.91
N ASP A 392 20.04 11.49 46.74
CA ASP A 392 21.16 12.34 46.36
C ASP A 392 22.40 11.54 45.91
N GLY A 393 22.91 11.87 44.72
CA GLY A 393 24.34 12.06 44.50
C GLY A 393 25.25 10.83 44.34
N GLY A 394 25.11 10.06 43.26
CA GLY A 394 26.16 9.13 42.79
C GLY A 394 26.53 9.33 41.31
N PRO A 395 27.79 9.65 40.94
CA PRO A 395 28.20 9.79 39.54
C PRO A 395 28.11 8.45 38.79
N GLY A 396 27.00 8.26 38.08
CA GLY A 396 26.65 7.02 37.38
C GLY A 396 27.70 6.60 36.34
N THR A 397 28.33 5.45 36.60
CA THR A 397 29.21 4.78 35.64
C THR A 397 28.44 4.48 34.35
N LYS A 398 28.92 4.97 33.21
CA LYS A 398 28.36 4.67 31.88
C LYS A 398 28.49 3.17 31.60
N THR A 399 27.49 2.39 31.97
CA THR A 399 27.44 0.95 31.65
C THR A 399 27.44 0.79 30.14
N LYS A 400 28.59 0.36 29.58
CA LYS A 400 28.71 -0.03 28.18
C LYS A 400 27.69 -1.15 27.96
N ARG A 401 26.65 -0.88 27.17
CA ARG A 401 25.64 -1.88 26.79
C ARG A 401 26.35 -3.13 26.29
N ALA A 402 26.20 -4.24 27.01
CA ALA A 402 26.73 -5.53 26.61
C ALA A 402 26.19 -5.85 25.20
N ARG A 403 27.09 -6.01 24.22
CA ARG A 403 26.70 -6.48 22.90
C ARG A 403 26.20 -7.91 23.07
N GLY A 404 24.94 -8.18 22.73
CA GLY A 404 24.38 -9.53 22.77
C GLY A 404 25.31 -10.52 22.05
N LYS A 405 25.78 -11.53 22.78
CA LYS A 405 26.58 -12.65 22.26
C LYS A 405 25.63 -13.80 21.83
N GLY A 406 26.12 -14.67 20.95
CA GLY A 406 25.39 -15.86 20.52
C GLY A 406 24.07 -15.57 19.79
N ASP A 407 23.02 -16.27 20.21
CA ASP A 407 21.69 -16.26 19.57
C ASP A 407 20.91 -14.96 19.77
N ASN A 408 21.27 -14.19 20.80
CA ASN A 408 20.74 -12.87 21.08
C ASN A 408 21.30 -11.80 20.14
N LYS A 409 22.25 -12.14 19.26
CA LYS A 409 22.75 -11.22 18.24
C LYS A 409 21.67 -10.97 17.18
N GLY A 410 21.47 -9.71 16.81
CA GLY A 410 20.56 -9.34 15.73
C GLY A 410 20.92 -10.02 14.40
N SER A 411 19.95 -10.68 13.78
CA SER A 411 20.05 -11.34 12.47
C SER A 411 20.10 -10.33 11.31
N HIS A 412 19.96 -10.77 10.06
CA HIS A 412 19.83 -9.88 8.91
C HIS A 412 18.38 -9.73 8.45
N ALA A 413 17.44 -10.26 9.23
CA ALA A 413 16.02 -10.15 8.99
C ALA A 413 15.43 -8.98 9.79
N PHE A 414 14.67 -8.16 9.07
CA PHE A 414 13.94 -7.02 9.60
C PHE A 414 12.45 -7.32 9.49
N LEU A 415 11.77 -7.34 10.63
CA LEU A 415 10.33 -7.47 10.73
C LEU A 415 9.68 -6.10 10.62
N VAL A 416 8.75 -5.96 9.68
CA VAL A 416 7.85 -4.80 9.57
C VAL A 416 6.54 -5.14 10.27
N CYS A 417 6.16 -4.34 11.26
CA CYS A 417 4.93 -4.51 12.02
C CYS A 417 3.89 -3.46 11.61
N ALA A 418 2.63 -3.87 11.63
CA ALA A 418 1.48 -2.98 11.65
C ALA A 418 1.57 -2.08 12.89
N SER A 419 1.44 -0.77 12.68
CA SER A 419 1.35 0.19 13.77
C SER A 419 0.17 1.10 13.49
N ASP A 420 -0.58 1.44 14.54
CA ASP A 420 -1.65 2.43 14.50
C ASP A 420 -1.11 3.87 14.45
N GLU A 421 0.15 4.09 14.86
CA GLU A 421 0.77 5.42 14.88
C GLU A 421 1.41 5.83 13.56
N VAL A 422 2.06 4.87 12.89
CA VAL A 422 2.82 5.10 11.68
C VAL A 422 2.08 4.45 10.52
N ASP A 423 1.84 5.25 9.48
CA ASP A 423 1.25 4.77 8.24
C ASP A 423 2.22 3.83 7.52
N VAL A 424 2.19 2.56 7.93
CA VAL A 424 2.93 1.46 7.33
C VAL A 424 2.24 0.88 6.11
N ALA A 425 0.97 1.24 5.87
CA ALA A 425 0.24 0.75 4.71
C ALA A 425 0.95 1.15 3.42
N ALA A 426 1.51 2.37 3.33
CA ALA A 426 2.28 2.78 2.17
C ALA A 426 3.49 1.85 1.89
N LEU A 427 4.18 1.39 2.94
CA LEU A 427 5.27 0.42 2.82
C LEU A 427 4.74 -0.98 2.46
N GLY A 428 3.66 -1.41 3.11
CA GLY A 428 2.98 -2.68 2.82
C GLY A 428 2.51 -2.77 1.38
N ILE A 429 1.86 -1.73 0.86
CA ILE A 429 1.43 -1.60 -0.54
C ILE A 429 2.63 -1.67 -1.48
N ALA A 430 3.73 -1.00 -1.15
CA ALA A 430 4.95 -1.07 -1.97
C ALA A 430 5.55 -2.47 -2.01
N LEU A 431 5.68 -3.14 -0.86
CA LEU A 431 6.18 -4.52 -0.77
C LEU A 431 5.25 -5.50 -1.48
N TRP A 432 3.95 -5.28 -1.37
CA TRP A 432 2.95 -6.10 -2.04
C TRP A 432 2.98 -5.91 -3.56
N ARG A 433 3.13 -4.67 -4.06
CA ARG A 433 3.36 -4.40 -5.48
C ARG A 433 4.62 -5.07 -6.01
N ILE A 434 5.70 -5.05 -5.24
CA ILE A 434 6.93 -5.78 -5.58
C ILE A 434 6.68 -7.29 -5.66
N ARG A 435 5.92 -7.85 -4.72
CA ARG A 435 5.55 -9.28 -4.75
C ARG A 435 4.76 -9.64 -6.01
N MET A 436 3.78 -8.81 -6.36
CA MET A 436 2.97 -9.01 -7.56
C MET A 436 3.77 -8.85 -8.85
N TRP A 437 4.69 -7.90 -8.84
CA TRP A 437 5.67 -7.71 -9.90
C TRP A 437 6.49 -8.98 -10.13
N GLU A 438 6.91 -9.67 -9.08
CA GLU A 438 7.62 -10.95 -9.16
C GLU A 438 6.71 -12.15 -9.51
N GLY A 439 5.43 -11.92 -9.86
CA GLY A 439 4.46 -12.98 -10.17
C GLY A 439 3.83 -13.63 -8.94
N GLY A 440 4.17 -13.17 -7.74
CA GLY A 440 3.60 -13.65 -6.49
C GLY A 440 2.20 -13.11 -6.23
N GLY A 441 1.28 -13.94 -5.75
CA GLY A 441 -0.09 -13.53 -5.39
C GLY A 441 -1.11 -13.65 -6.53
N TRP A 442 -0.65 -13.79 -7.77
CA TRP A 442 -1.48 -14.11 -8.94
C TRP A 442 -1.28 -15.54 -9.41
N ARG A 443 -1.28 -16.53 -8.52
CA ARG A 443 -1.52 -17.91 -8.96
C ARG A 443 -2.96 -17.97 -9.45
N MET A 444 -3.22 -17.43 -10.64
CA MET A 444 -4.34 -17.87 -11.43
C MET A 444 -4.10 -19.36 -11.55
N ARG A 445 -4.94 -20.15 -10.88
CA ARG A 445 -5.21 -21.49 -11.36
C ARG A 445 -5.84 -21.25 -12.72
N VAL A 446 -5.00 -21.07 -13.74
CA VAL A 446 -5.45 -21.26 -15.10
C VAL A 446 -5.92 -22.71 -15.07
N PRO A 447 -7.23 -22.98 -15.24
CA PRO A 447 -7.67 -24.35 -15.31
C PRO A 447 -6.87 -24.95 -16.45
N VAL A 448 -5.93 -25.84 -16.11
CA VAL A 448 -5.30 -26.70 -17.09
C VAL A 448 -6.47 -27.49 -17.62
N ARG A 449 -6.92 -27.17 -18.83
CA ARG A 449 -7.88 -28.02 -19.53
C ARG A 449 -7.16 -29.35 -19.67
N SER A 450 -7.54 -30.33 -18.86
CA SER A 450 -7.24 -31.72 -19.10
C SER A 450 -7.85 -32.05 -20.46
N GLY A 451 -6.98 -32.08 -21.47
CA GLY A 451 -7.31 -32.57 -22.79
C GLY A 451 -7.53 -34.08 -22.77
#